data_AF-A0A5Q0MC66-F1
#
_entry.id   AF-A0A5Q0MC66-F1
#
_cell.length_a   1.000
_cell.length_b   1.000
_cell.length_c   1.000
_cell.angle_alpha   90.00
_cell.angle_beta   90.00
_cell.angle_gamma   90.00
#
_symmetry.space_group_name_H-M   'P 1'
#
loop_
_entity.id
_entity.type
_entity.pdbx_description
1 polymer ?
#
loop_
_entity_poly.entity_id
_entity_poly.type
_entity_poly.pdbx_seq_one_letter_code
_entity_poly.pdbx_strand_id
1 'polypeptide(L)'
;MNLEEYFAEFKAVVNVDAGSGITVHVAAEVAAGHAIGLTVAQMHAFLARRTQITSVAVALKDHFLSPEQIARIDLARAEGAVEPKEVILRAFTPEEVRPDLLAKIST
;
A
#
# COMPACT_ATOMS: atom_id res chain seq x y z
N MET A 1 4.11 -7.83 24.80
CA MET A 1 2.81 -7.36 24.33
C MET A 1 2.03 -8.55 23.75
N ASN A 2 0.84 -8.81 24.27
CA ASN A 2 -0.06 -9.82 23.72
C ASN A 2 -0.68 -9.31 22.39
N LEU A 3 -1.43 -10.16 21.68
CA LEU A 3 -2.01 -9.81 20.38
C LEU A 3 -3.03 -8.67 20.46
N GLU A 4 -3.83 -8.61 21.52
CA GLU A 4 -4.87 -7.59 21.70
C GLU A 4 -4.26 -6.20 21.94
N GLU A 5 -3.27 -6.13 22.84
CA GLU A 5 -2.47 -4.93 23.09
C GLU A 5 -1.77 -4.45 21.80
N TYR A 6 -1.23 -5.38 21.01
CA TYR A 6 -0.57 -5.08 19.74
C TYR A 6 -1.51 -4.44 18.73
N PHE A 7 -2.73 -4.99 18.61
CA PHE A 7 -3.78 -4.43 17.76
C PHE A 7 -4.22 -3.05 18.22
N ALA A 8 -4.39 -2.86 19.54
CA ALA A 8 -4.78 -1.57 20.11
C ALA A 8 -3.72 -0.50 19.81
N GLU A 9 -2.44 -0.81 20.03
CA GLU A 9 -1.33 0.10 19.73
C GLU A 9 -1.23 0.40 18.23
N PHE A 10 -1.35 -0.63 17.38
CA PHE A 10 -1.35 -0.45 15.93
C PHE A 10 -2.49 0.47 15.47
N LYS A 11 -3.72 0.25 15.95
CA LYS A 11 -4.88 1.10 15.63
C LYS A 11 -4.65 2.56 16.01
N ALA A 12 -4.03 2.81 17.17
CA ALA A 12 -3.69 4.16 17.59
C ALA A 12 -2.68 4.83 16.64
N VAL A 13 -1.65 4.09 16.20
CA VAL A 13 -0.63 4.60 15.26
C VAL A 13 -1.22 4.95 13.90
N VAL A 14 -2.13 4.13 13.37
CA VAL A 14 -2.78 4.38 12.07
C VAL A 14 -4.05 5.23 12.16
N ASN A 15 -4.34 5.77 13.34
CA ASN A 15 -5.52 6.61 13.62
C ASN A 15 -6.84 5.99 13.13
N VAL A 16 -7.02 4.69 13.33
CA VAL A 16 -8.29 4.02 13.05
C VAL A 16 -9.22 4.25 14.23
N ASP A 17 -10.38 4.85 13.98
CA ASP A 17 -11.38 5.12 15.00
C ASP A 17 -11.66 3.90 15.89
N ALA A 18 -11.87 4.14 17.17
CA ALA A 18 -12.08 3.08 18.15
C ALA A 18 -13.25 2.15 17.76
N GLY A 19 -14.30 2.70 17.11
CA GLY A 19 -15.47 1.96 16.61
C GLY A 19 -15.31 1.33 15.21
N SER A 20 -14.23 1.61 14.49
CA SER A 20 -13.97 1.04 13.17
C SER A 20 -13.02 -0.15 13.26
N GLY A 21 -13.37 -1.21 12.54
CA GLY A 21 -12.50 -2.37 12.35
C GLY A 21 -11.46 -2.10 11.26
N ILE A 22 -10.30 -2.76 11.37
CA ILE A 22 -9.40 -2.94 10.23
C ILE A 22 -9.97 -4.03 9.31
N THR A 23 -9.67 -3.95 8.02
CA THR A 23 -10.15 -4.97 7.06
C THR A 23 -9.56 -6.33 7.39
N VAL A 24 -10.25 -7.41 7.00
CA VAL A 24 -9.81 -8.80 7.28
C VAL A 24 -8.38 -9.08 6.81
N HIS A 25 -7.97 -8.52 5.67
CA HIS A 25 -6.62 -8.69 5.14
C HIS A 25 -5.58 -7.97 5.99
N VAL A 26 -5.85 -6.72 6.38
CA VAL A 26 -4.93 -5.95 7.25
C VAL A 26 -4.86 -6.60 8.64
N ALA A 27 -5.97 -7.09 9.18
CA ALA A 27 -5.97 -7.83 10.45
C ALA A 27 -5.09 -9.08 10.39
N ALA A 28 -5.21 -9.88 9.32
CA ALA A 28 -4.37 -11.06 9.13
C ALA A 28 -2.88 -10.70 9.03
N GLU A 29 -2.55 -9.62 8.33
CA GLU A 29 -1.18 -9.11 8.20
C GLU A 29 -0.61 -8.65 9.55
N VAL A 30 -1.37 -7.88 10.34
CA VAL A 30 -0.98 -7.40 11.67
C VAL A 30 -0.76 -8.59 12.62
N ALA A 31 -1.65 -9.59 12.61
CA ALA A 31 -1.49 -10.80 13.41
C ALA A 31 -0.26 -11.62 13.01
N ALA A 32 0.00 -11.77 11.70
CA ALA A 32 1.20 -12.44 11.22
C ALA A 32 2.48 -11.68 11.61
N GLY A 33 2.47 -10.34 11.52
CA GLY A 33 3.57 -9.48 11.97
C GLY A 33 3.87 -9.65 13.45
N HIS A 34 2.83 -9.70 14.30
CA HIS A 34 2.97 -10.00 15.73
C HIS A 34 3.59 -11.38 15.98
N ALA A 35 3.11 -12.41 15.27
CA ALA A 35 3.57 -13.79 15.43
C ALA A 35 5.07 -13.98 15.11
N ILE A 36 5.62 -13.19 14.18
CA ILE A 36 7.05 -13.20 13.83
C ILE A 36 7.87 -12.15 14.60
N GLY A 37 7.25 -11.41 15.52
CA GLY A 37 7.93 -10.46 16.39
C GLY A 37 8.23 -9.09 15.79
N LEU A 38 7.48 -8.64 14.77
CA LEU A 38 7.60 -7.26 14.27
C LEU A 38 7.11 -6.27 15.32
N THR A 39 7.85 -5.19 15.54
CA THR A 39 7.36 -4.06 16.33
C THR A 39 6.21 -3.33 15.61
N VAL A 40 5.39 -2.58 16.34
CA VAL A 40 4.30 -1.78 15.73
C VAL A 40 4.84 -0.80 14.69
N ALA A 41 6.00 -0.19 14.95
CA ALA A 41 6.66 0.70 13.99
C ALA A 41 7.08 -0.03 12.70
N GLN A 42 7.63 -1.25 12.82
CA GLN A 42 7.97 -2.08 11.65
C GLN A 42 6.73 -2.51 10.87
N MET A 43 5.65 -2.89 11.56
CA MET A 43 4.39 -3.26 10.94
C MET A 43 3.74 -2.09 10.21
N HIS A 44 3.74 -0.91 10.83
CA HIS A 44 3.26 0.31 10.21
C HIS A 44 4.07 0.65 8.94
N ALA A 45 5.40 0.60 9.00
CA ALA A 45 6.25 0.82 7.84
C ALA A 45 5.98 -0.20 6.71
N PHE A 46 5.82 -1.48 7.06
CA PHE A 46 5.48 -2.54 6.12
C PHE A 46 4.14 -2.27 5.41
N LEU A 47 3.08 -1.97 6.17
CA LEU A 47 1.75 -1.72 5.59
C LEU A 47 1.67 -0.41 4.82
N ALA A 48 2.33 0.64 5.29
CA ALA A 48 2.45 1.89 4.56
C ALA A 48 3.09 1.64 3.19
N ARG A 49 4.20 0.89 3.17
CA ARG A 49 4.90 0.55 1.93
C ARG A 49 4.06 -0.34 1.02
N ARG A 50 3.42 -1.39 1.56
CA ARG A 50 2.50 -2.25 0.81
C ARG A 50 1.38 -1.42 0.17
N THR A 51 0.77 -0.51 0.93
CA THR A 51 -0.33 0.36 0.47
C THR A 51 0.13 1.28 -0.67
N GLN A 52 1.33 1.85 -0.57
CA GLN A 52 1.91 2.67 -1.65
C GLN A 52 2.04 1.90 -2.96
N ILE A 53 2.43 0.62 -2.91
CA ILE A 53 2.53 -0.24 -4.09
C ILE A 53 1.14 -0.61 -4.61
N THR A 54 0.26 -1.11 -3.74
CA THR A 54 -1.06 -1.61 -4.16
C THR A 54 -1.98 -0.50 -4.67
N SER A 55 -1.85 0.72 -4.14
CA SER A 55 -2.59 1.90 -4.64
C SER A 55 -2.28 2.24 -6.11
N VAL A 56 -1.12 1.85 -6.61
CA VAL A 56 -0.73 1.99 -8.02
C VAL A 56 -1.14 0.74 -8.81
N ALA A 57 -0.92 -0.45 -8.22
CA ALA A 57 -1.20 -1.74 -8.84
C ALA A 57 -2.66 -1.88 -9.31
N VAL A 58 -3.62 -1.34 -8.56
CA VAL A 58 -5.06 -1.40 -8.90
C VAL A 58 -5.40 -0.73 -10.24
N ALA A 59 -4.53 0.15 -10.74
CA ALA A 59 -4.70 0.84 -12.02
C ALA A 59 -4.10 0.09 -13.21
N LEU A 60 -3.27 -0.92 -12.98
CA LEU A 60 -2.64 -1.70 -14.06
C LEU A 60 -3.64 -2.72 -14.64
N LYS A 61 -3.48 -3.05 -15.92
CA LYS A 61 -4.29 -4.07 -16.60
C LYS A 61 -3.99 -5.47 -16.07
N ASP A 62 -2.71 -5.74 -15.80
CA ASP A 62 -2.26 -7.04 -15.31
C ASP A 62 -2.58 -7.22 -13.83
N HIS A 63 -2.98 -8.44 -13.46
CA HIS A 63 -3.28 -8.82 -12.07
C HIS A 63 -2.04 -9.10 -11.23
N PHE A 64 -0.85 -8.97 -11.80
CA PHE A 64 0.42 -9.29 -11.17
C PHE A 64 1.39 -8.13 -11.32
N LEU A 65 2.18 -7.89 -10.28
CA LEU A 65 3.31 -6.96 -10.30
C LEU A 65 4.61 -7.73 -10.43
N SER A 66 5.43 -7.36 -11.41
CA SER A 66 6.80 -7.83 -11.52
C SER A 66 7.75 -6.99 -10.65
N PRO A 67 8.93 -7.53 -10.27
CA PRO A 67 9.96 -6.75 -9.60
C PRO A 67 10.36 -5.48 -10.37
N GLU A 68 10.39 -5.52 -11.70
CA GLU A 68 10.70 -4.38 -12.57
C GLU A 68 9.62 -3.29 -12.46
N GLN A 69 8.34 -3.67 -12.39
CA GLN A 69 7.23 -2.73 -12.18
C GLN A 69 7.32 -2.06 -10.80
N ILE A 70 7.70 -2.82 -9.76
CA ILE A 70 7.93 -2.27 -8.42
C ILE A 70 9.11 -1.29 -8.43
N ALA A 71 10.20 -1.62 -9.12
CA ALA A 71 11.36 -0.73 -9.26
C ALA A 71 11.00 0.59 -9.96
N ARG A 72 10.11 0.55 -10.98
CA ARG A 72 9.61 1.76 -11.64
C ARG A 72 8.76 2.62 -10.71
N ILE A 73 7.91 2.01 -9.87
CA ILE A 73 7.16 2.71 -8.83
C ILE A 73 8.12 3.44 -7.87
N ASP A 74 9.20 2.77 -7.48
CA ASP A 74 10.20 3.35 -6.57
C ASP A 74 10.97 4.50 -7.17
N LEU A 75 11.39 4.35 -8.43
CA LEU A 75 12.04 5.43 -9.15
C LEU A 75 11.13 6.66 -9.25
N ALA A 76 9.88 6.49 -9.68
CA ALA A 76 8.94 7.61 -9.80
C ALA A 76 8.72 8.34 -8.47
N ARG A 77 8.65 7.60 -7.34
CA ARG A 77 8.55 8.19 -6.00
C ARG A 77 9.83 8.91 -5.57
N ALA A 78 11.00 8.33 -5.83
CA ALA A 78 12.29 8.96 -5.56
C ALA A 78 12.46 10.28 -6.34
N GLU A 79 11.84 10.37 -7.52
CA GLU A 79 11.76 11.57 -8.37
C GLU A 79 10.63 12.54 -7.94
N GLY A 80 9.99 12.29 -6.80
CA GLY A 80 9.04 13.21 -6.17
C GLY A 80 7.58 13.02 -6.55
N ALA A 81 7.18 11.90 -7.18
CA ALA A 81 5.76 11.56 -7.32
C ALA A 81 5.19 11.12 -5.96
N VAL A 82 4.25 11.91 -5.43
CA VAL A 82 3.66 11.68 -4.11
C VAL A 82 2.37 10.88 -4.27
N GLU A 83 1.48 11.34 -5.15
CA GLU A 83 0.15 10.77 -5.31
C GLU A 83 0.19 9.53 -6.24
N PRO A 84 -0.69 8.53 -6.03
CA PRO A 84 -0.73 7.34 -6.88
C PRO A 84 -0.91 7.66 -8.37
N LYS A 85 -1.71 8.67 -8.73
CA LYS A 85 -1.88 9.09 -10.13
C LYS A 85 -0.58 9.59 -10.76
N GLU A 86 0.23 10.34 -10.01
CA GLU A 86 1.49 10.86 -10.49
C GLU A 86 2.49 9.73 -10.72
N VAL A 87 2.51 8.76 -9.80
CA VAL A 87 3.34 7.55 -9.95
C VAL A 87 2.92 6.77 -11.19
N ILE A 88 1.61 6.57 -11.40
CA ILE A 88 1.09 5.84 -12.57
C ILE A 88 1.55 6.53 -13.87
N LEU A 89 1.32 7.84 -13.98
CA LEU A 89 1.63 8.61 -15.19
C LEU A 89 3.14 8.70 -15.50
N ARG A 90 4.00 8.56 -14.49
CA ARG A 90 5.47 8.55 -14.67
C ARG A 90 6.04 7.17 -14.93
N ALA A 91 5.55 6.14 -14.23
CA ALA A 91 6.17 4.82 -14.20
C ALA A 91 5.66 3.86 -15.28
N PHE A 92 4.49 4.11 -15.86
CA PHE A 92 3.80 3.16 -16.75
C PHE A 92 3.32 3.80 -18.04
N THR A 93 3.25 3.01 -19.11
CA THR A 93 2.70 3.47 -20.38
C THR A 93 1.17 3.37 -20.40
N PRO A 94 0.48 4.15 -21.27
CA PRO A 94 -0.97 4.03 -21.46
C PRO A 94 -1.47 2.61 -21.72
N GLU A 95 -0.67 1.78 -22.37
CA GLU A 95 -1.00 0.40 -22.71
C GLU A 95 -0.98 -0.52 -21.47
N GLU A 96 -0.20 -0.19 -20.44
CA GLU A 96 -0.12 -0.94 -19.19
C GLU A 96 -1.25 -0.58 -18.21
N VAL A 97 -1.87 0.59 -18.37
CA VAL A 97 -2.87 1.15 -17.46
C VAL A 97 -4.28 0.87 -17.97
N ARG A 98 -5.20 0.52 -17.05
CA ARG A 98 -6.61 0.33 -17.35
C ARG A 98 -7.21 1.59 -17.99
N PRO A 99 -7.88 1.50 -19.17
CA PRO A 99 -8.33 2.68 -19.90
C PRO A 99 -9.30 3.57 -19.11
N ASP A 100 -10.19 2.96 -18.32
CA ASP A 100 -11.17 3.67 -17.50
C ASP A 100 -10.54 4.49 -16.37
N LEU A 101 -9.41 4.04 -15.84
CA LEU A 101 -8.65 4.75 -14.83
C LEU A 101 -7.68 5.75 -15.45
N LEU A 102 -7.04 5.41 -16.57
CA LEU A 102 -6.17 6.31 -17.32
C LEU A 102 -6.90 7.61 -17.70
N ALA A 103 -8.14 7.50 -18.17
CA ALA A 103 -8.96 8.67 -18.51
C ALA A 103 -9.25 9.58 -17.30
N LYS A 104 -9.38 9.01 -16.10
CA LYS A 104 -9.67 9.77 -14.86
C LYS A 104 -8.44 10.45 -14.26
N ILE A 105 -7.26 9.85 -14.45
CA ILE A 105 -6.02 10.36 -13.86
C ILE A 105 -5.26 11.33 -14.76
N SER A 106 -5.59 11.36 -16.06
CA SER A 106 -4.95 12.23 -17.06
C SER A 106 -5.62 13.61 -17.21
N THR A 107 -6.70 13.86 -16.47
CA THR A 107 -7.42 15.14 -16.36
C THR A 107 -7.03 15.88 -15.10
#